data_AF-A0A7V5LZC3-F1
#
_entry.id   AF-A0A7V5LZC3-F1
#
_cell.length_a   1.000
_cell.length_b   1.000
_cell.length_c   1.000
_cell.angle_alpha   90.00
_cell.angle_beta   90.00
_cell.angle_gamma   90.00
#
_symmetry.space_group_name_H-M   'P 1'
#
loop_
_entity.id
_entity.type
_entity.pdbx_description
1 polymer ?
#
loop_
_entity_poly.entity_id
_entity_poly.type
_entity_poly.pdbx_seq_one_letter_code
_entity_poly.pdbx_strand_id
1 'polypeptide(L)' 'KIHMGIVTVPQEAAQEAVDLLVISGIKGILNFSPARVVVPRYVKLRNVDLTSQIEVIPFYLAKDNFLE' A
#
# COMPACT_ATOMS: atom_id res chain seq x y z
N LYS A 1 -14.06 -11.01 -14.95
CA LYS A 1 -12.89 -10.14 -15.26
C LYS A 1 -12.27 -9.68 -13.95
N ILE A 2 -10.95 -9.59 -13.87
CA ILE A 2 -10.23 -9.06 -12.70
C ILE A 2 -9.96 -7.58 -12.94
N HIS A 3 -10.21 -6.72 -11.95
CA HIS A 3 -10.08 -5.27 -12.08
C HIS A 3 -9.09 -4.64 -11.11
N MET A 4 -8.69 -5.38 -10.07
CA MET A 4 -7.82 -4.92 -8.99
C MET A 4 -6.75 -5.95 -8.66
N GLY A 5 -5.56 -5.49 -8.31
CA GLY A 5 -4.45 -6.30 -7.79
C GLY A 5 -3.86 -5.71 -6.51
N ILE A 6 -3.22 -6.56 -5.71
CA ILE A 6 -2.50 -6.17 -4.48
C ILE A 6 -1.03 -6.56 -4.66
N VAL A 7 -0.13 -5.63 -4.35
CA VAL A 7 1.32 -5.80 -4.43
C VAL A 7 1.89 -5.90 -3.02
N THR A 8 2.44 -7.06 -2.68
CA THR A 8 2.97 -7.41 -1.34
C THR A 8 4.38 -8.00 -1.43
N VAL A 9 5.16 -7.59 -2.42
CA VAL A 9 6.53 -8.06 -2.66
C VAL A 9 7.55 -7.11 -2.03
N PRO A 10 8.83 -7.54 -1.87
CA PRO A 10 9.93 -6.65 -1.48
C PRO A 10 10.08 -5.45 -2.41
N GLN A 11 10.79 -4.42 -1.93
CA GLN A 11 10.93 -3.14 -2.63
C GLN A 11 11.47 -3.30 -4.05
N GLU A 12 12.44 -4.19 -4.22
CA GLU A 12 13.19 -4.41 -5.46
C GLU A 12 12.30 -5.00 -6.57
N ALA A 13 11.26 -5.74 -6.19
CA ALA A 13 10.35 -6.42 -7.12
C ALA A 13 9.03 -5.64 -7.36
N ALA A 14 8.79 -4.56 -6.61
CA ALA A 14 7.48 -3.91 -6.59
C ALA A 14 7.10 -3.25 -7.92
N GLN A 15 8.04 -2.57 -8.58
CA GLN A 15 7.76 -1.93 -9.87
C GLN A 15 7.44 -2.96 -10.95
N GLU A 16 8.22 -4.03 -11.03
CA GLU A 16 7.99 -5.11 -11.99
C GLU A 16 6.61 -5.76 -11.79
N ALA A 17 6.25 -6.06 -10.54
CA ALA A 17 4.93 -6.60 -10.21
C ALA A 17 3.79 -5.65 -10.62
N VAL A 18 3.95 -4.35 -10.39
CA VAL A 18 2.99 -3.32 -10.82
C VAL A 18 2.87 -3.27 -12.33
N ASP A 19 3.99 -3.28 -13.05
CA ASP A 19 3.99 -3.22 -14.52
C ASP A 19 3.26 -4.41 -15.12
N LEU A 20 3.48 -5.62 -14.58
CA LEU A 20 2.75 -6.83 -14.99
C LEU A 20 1.23 -6.70 -14.76
N LEU A 21 0.81 -6.14 -13.62
CA LEU A 21 -0.60 -5.88 -13.36
C LEU A 21 -1.17 -4.88 -14.37
N VAL A 22 -0.46 -3.80 -14.67
CA VAL A 22 -0.88 -2.78 -15.65
C VAL A 22 -1.01 -3.39 -17.04
N ILE A 23 -0.02 -4.18 -17.49
CA ILE A 23 -0.04 -4.86 -18.81
C ILE A 23 -1.22 -5.83 -18.90
N SER A 24 -1.58 -6.50 -17.81
CA SER A 24 -2.74 -7.40 -17.76
C SER A 24 -4.10 -6.67 -17.79
N GLY A 25 -4.10 -5.34 -17.77
CA GLY A 25 -5.31 -4.50 -17.85
C GLY A 25 -5.96 -4.20 -16.49
N ILE A 26 -5.25 -4.42 -15.38
CA ILE A 26 -5.71 -4.03 -14.04
C ILE A 26 -5.75 -2.51 -13.94
N LYS A 27 -6.84 -2.00 -13.36
CA LYS A 27 -7.10 -0.56 -13.23
C LYS A 27 -6.98 -0.06 -11.80
N GLY A 28 -6.98 -0.95 -10.81
CA GLY A 28 -6.80 -0.62 -9.40
C GLY A 28 -5.65 -1.40 -8.79
N ILE A 29 -4.73 -0.74 -8.11
CA ILE A 29 -3.59 -1.39 -7.44
C ILE A 29 -3.52 -0.89 -6.01
N LEU A 30 -3.50 -1.84 -5.06
CA LEU A 30 -3.14 -1.59 -3.67
C LEU A 30 -1.69 -2.00 -3.47
N ASN A 31 -0.83 -1.04 -3.14
CA ASN A 31 0.58 -1.27 -2.91
C ASN A 31 0.89 -1.31 -1.41
N PHE A 32 1.22 -2.49 -0.91
CA PHE A 32 1.72 -2.73 0.45
C PHE A 32 3.25 -2.87 0.50
N SER A 33 3.92 -2.84 -0.66
CA SER A 33 5.38 -2.77 -0.67
C SER A 33 5.84 -1.40 -0.14
N PRO A 34 7.05 -1.31 0.43
CA PRO A 34 7.62 -0.02 0.83
C PRO A 34 8.07 0.83 -0.37
N ALA A 35 8.00 0.30 -1.60
CA ALA A 35 8.42 1.00 -2.80
C ALA A 35 7.44 2.10 -3.20
N ARG A 36 7.97 3.24 -3.64
CA ARG A 36 7.21 4.19 -4.46
C ARG A 36 7.23 3.71 -5.91
N VAL A 37 6.11 3.18 -6.34
CA VAL A 37 5.91 2.67 -7.72
C VAL A 37 5.26 3.73 -8.60
N VAL A 38 5.57 3.68 -9.90
CA VAL A 38 4.98 4.56 -10.91
C VAL A 38 3.92 3.79 -11.69
N VAL A 39 2.78 4.44 -11.93
CA VAL A 39 1.70 3.89 -12.77
C VAL A 39 1.21 4.92 -13.79
N PRO A 40 0.65 4.48 -14.93
CA PRO A 40 -0.04 5.38 -15.85
C PRO A 40 -1.27 6.06 -15.22
N ARG A 41 -1.64 7.25 -15.73
CA ARG A 41 -2.76 8.06 -15.20
C ARG A 41 -4.12 7.34 -15.12
N TYR A 42 -4.33 6.32 -15.97
CA TYR A 42 -5.59 5.57 -15.99
C TYR A 42 -5.68 4.48 -14.91
N VAL A 43 -4.59 4.22 -14.17
CA VAL A 43 -4.52 3.25 -13.09
C VAL A 43 -4.64 3.98 -11.75
N LYS A 44 -5.55 3.51 -10.90
CA LYS A 44 -5.71 4.00 -9.53
C LYS A 44 -4.76 3.22 -8.63
N LEU A 45 -3.73 3.89 -8.14
CA LEU A 45 -2.78 3.35 -7.17
C LEU A 45 -3.08 3.90 -5.77
N ARG A 46 -3.11 3.02 -4.78
CA ARG A 46 -3.16 3.39 -3.35
C ARG A 46 -2.04 2.68 -2.61
N ASN A 47 -1.14 3.46 -2.02
CA ASN A 47 -0.12 2.95 -1.12
C ASN A 47 -0.74 2.75 0.27
N VAL A 48 -0.45 1.62 0.90
CA VAL A 48 -0.91 1.27 2.24
C VAL A 48 0.29 1.15 3.14
N ASP A 49 0.33 2.02 4.15
CA ASP A 49 1.31 1.96 5.23
C ASP A 49 0.59 1.49 6.50
N LEU A 50 0.82 0.23 6.87
CA LEU A 50 0.24 -0.36 8.08
C LEU A 50 0.89 0.19 9.36
N THR A 51 2.16 0.62 9.31
CA THR A 51 2.87 1.17 10.47
C THR A 51 2.14 2.40 10.98
N SER A 52 1.79 3.31 10.07
CA SER A 52 1.01 4.51 10.39
C SER A 52 -0.38 4.22 11.00
N GLN A 53 -0.97 3.06 10.68
CA GLN A 53 -2.26 2.66 11.25
C GLN A 53 -2.13 2.03 12.63
N ILE A 54 -1.00 1.36 12.90
CA ILE A 54 -0.74 0.72 14.19
C ILE A 54 -0.26 1.73 15.23
N GLU A 55 0.56 2.74 14.86
CA GLU A 55 1.06 3.79 15.77
C GLU A 55 -0.04 4.53 16.54
N VAL A 56 -1.25 4.57 15.99
CA VAL A 56 -2.43 5.15 16.62
C VAL A 56 -2.74 4.47 17.97
N ILE A 57 -2.57 3.14 18.06
CA ILE A 57 -2.92 2.38 19.27
C ILE A 57 -1.95 2.69 20.43
N PRO A 58 -0.62 2.58 20.26
CA PRO A 58 0.33 3.00 21.30
C PRO A 58 0.15 4.46 21.72
N PHE A 59 -0.19 5.37 20.80
CA PHE A 59 -0.45 6.77 21.13
C PHE A 59 -1.66 6.92 22.08
N TYR A 60 -2.77 6.23 21.81
CA TYR A 60 -3.94 6.28 22.69
C TYR A 60 -3.67 5.63 24.06
N LEU A 61 -2.97 4.49 24.08
CA LEU A 61 -2.59 3.83 25.33
C LEU A 61 -1.64 4.68 26.18
N ALA A 62 -0.67 5.35 25.56
CA ALA A 62 0.23 6.25 26.27
C ALA A 62 -0.52 7.47 26.84
N LYS A 63 -1.52 8.00 26.12
CA LYS A 63 -2.30 9.16 26.55
C LYS A 63 -3.23 8.86 27.73
N ASP A 64 -3.85 7.69 27.78
CA ASP A 64 -4.70 7.30 28.92
C ASP A 64 -3.89 7.16 30.22
N ASN A 65 -2.61 6.75 30.14
CA ASN A 65 -1.70 6.66 31.29
C ASN A 65 -1.24 8.02 31.88
N PHE A 66 -1.58 9.16 31.28
CA PHE A 66 -1.27 10.51 31.82
C PHE A 66 -2.46 11.18 32.55
N LEU A 67 -3.58 10.46 32.72
CA LEU A 67 -4.76 10.95 33.44
C LEU A 67 -5.06 10.20 34.76
N GLU A 68 -4.11 9.38 35.24
CA GLU A 68 -4.10 8.88 36.63
C GLU A 68 -2.98 9.54 37.45
#